data_AF-A0A897N2F0-F1
#
_entry.id   AF-A0A897N2F0-F1
#
_cell.length_a   1.000
_cell.length_b   1.000
_cell.length_c   1.000
_cell.angle_alpha   90.00
_cell.angle_beta   90.00
_cell.angle_gamma   90.00
#
_symmetry.space_group_name_H-M   'P 1'
#
loop_
_entity.id
_entity.type
_entity.pdbx_description
1 polymer ?
#
loop_
_entity_poly.entity_id
_entity_poly.type
_entity_poly.pdbx_seq_one_letter_code
_entity_poly.pdbx_strand_id
1 'polypeptide(L)'
;MSSEPADSNPESPTDDESNSPRLTIALPDGSTSVSDAIVTNREMLREPQEHGLATQEEITHLSEAIEGLSEKAQTATTQSEQTQASVDELQAVVERQRRQIEELQSMVSSLADILGTEAEWETFDDA
;
A
#
# COMPACT_ATOMS: atom_id res chain seq x y z
N MET A 1 80.33 -37.86 31.23
CA MET A 1 79.37 -36.83 30.79
C MET A 1 79.46 -36.88 29.26
N SER A 2 78.75 -37.76 28.55
CA SER A 2 77.29 -37.69 28.22
C SER A 2 77.01 -36.42 27.39
N SER A 3 76.41 -36.36 26.19
CA SER A 3 75.68 -37.25 25.27
C SER A 3 75.68 -36.55 23.87
N GLU A 4 75.78 -37.26 22.74
CA GLU A 4 74.74 -37.49 21.69
C GLU A 4 73.96 -36.28 21.10
N PRO A 5 73.52 -36.35 19.82
CA PRO A 5 73.35 -35.22 18.92
C PRO A 5 72.01 -34.48 19.07
N ALA A 6 72.03 -33.18 18.83
CA ALA A 6 70.83 -32.37 18.65
C ALA A 6 70.27 -32.58 17.23
N ASP A 7 69.51 -33.67 17.05
CA ASP A 7 68.47 -33.72 16.04
C ASP A 7 67.13 -33.51 16.76
N SER A 8 66.54 -32.34 16.58
CA SER A 8 65.18 -32.02 17.02
C SER A 8 64.66 -30.95 16.09
N ASN A 9 64.22 -31.43 14.93
CA ASN A 9 63.20 -30.82 14.10
C ASN A 9 61.98 -30.44 14.97
N PRO A 10 61.65 -29.16 15.17
CA PRO A 10 60.36 -28.82 15.77
C PRO A 10 59.27 -29.05 14.73
N GLU A 11 58.49 -30.09 14.99
CA GLU A 11 57.17 -30.37 14.43
C GLU A 11 56.31 -29.10 14.29
N SER A 12 55.76 -28.95 13.08
CA SER A 12 54.36 -28.60 12.76
C SER A 12 53.77 -27.26 13.24
N PRO A 13 52.85 -26.72 12.42
CA PRO A 13 52.44 -25.33 12.51
C PRO A 13 51.58 -25.10 13.75
N THR A 14 51.76 -23.93 14.34
CA THR A 14 50.89 -23.36 15.36
C THR A 14 49.45 -23.32 14.87
N ASP A 15 48.63 -24.27 15.34
CA ASP A 15 47.16 -24.31 15.21
C ASP A 15 46.53 -23.17 16.03
N ASP A 16 46.65 -21.93 15.54
CA ASP A 16 46.05 -20.75 16.18
C ASP A 16 45.17 -19.96 15.20
N GLU A 17 44.36 -20.67 14.41
CA GLU A 17 43.49 -20.08 13.39
C GLU A 17 42.04 -20.62 13.41
N SER A 18 41.51 -20.95 14.60
CA SER A 18 40.19 -21.64 14.71
C SER A 18 39.10 -20.90 15.48
N ASN A 19 39.28 -19.63 15.88
CA ASN A 19 38.30 -18.91 16.72
C ASN A 19 37.51 -17.80 16.00
N SER A 20 37.46 -17.84 14.66
CA SER A 20 36.50 -17.06 13.89
C SER A 20 35.16 -17.82 13.86
N PRO A 21 33.99 -17.17 14.07
CA PRO A 21 32.70 -17.84 13.95
C PRO A 21 32.60 -18.44 12.54
N ARG A 22 32.63 -19.77 12.47
CA ARG A 22 32.50 -20.49 11.20
C ARG A 22 31.14 -20.13 10.62
N LEU A 23 31.11 -19.60 9.39
CA LEU A 23 29.86 -19.38 8.66
C LEU A 23 29.16 -20.73 8.47
N THR A 24 28.16 -21.03 9.30
CA THR A 24 27.20 -22.10 9.06
C THR A 24 26.09 -21.56 8.16
N ILE A 25 26.11 -21.98 6.89
CA ILE A 25 25.04 -21.69 5.94
C ILE A 25 24.03 -22.83 6.01
N ALA A 26 22.78 -22.51 6.31
CA ALA A 26 21.69 -23.48 6.23
C ALA A 26 21.44 -23.84 4.76
N LEU A 27 21.39 -25.13 4.46
CA LEU A 27 21.08 -25.62 3.12
C LEU A 27 19.58 -25.43 2.85
N PRO A 28 19.20 -24.91 1.67
CA PRO A 28 17.81 -24.87 1.25
C PRO A 28 17.27 -26.29 1.05
N ASP A 29 15.95 -26.44 1.21
CA ASP A 29 15.27 -27.73 1.08
C ASP A 29 15.55 -28.37 -0.29
N GLY A 30 16.07 -29.60 -0.27
CA GLY A 30 16.41 -30.36 -1.48
C GLY A 30 17.86 -30.23 -1.95
N SER A 31 18.69 -29.34 -1.38
CA SER A 31 20.11 -29.25 -1.73
C SER A 31 20.98 -30.23 -0.93
N THR A 32 21.83 -31.00 -1.62
CA THR A 32 22.70 -32.01 -0.99
C THR A 32 24.05 -31.45 -0.51
N SER A 33 24.45 -30.28 -1.02
CA SER A 33 25.71 -29.61 -0.70
C SER A 33 25.59 -28.09 -0.85
N VAL A 34 26.46 -27.32 -0.17
CA VAL A 34 26.50 -25.86 -0.30
C VAL A 34 26.85 -25.45 -1.73
N SER A 35 27.75 -26.20 -2.38
CA SER A 35 28.13 -25.95 -3.77
C SER A 35 26.95 -26.14 -4.73
N ASP A 36 26.10 -27.13 -4.46
CA ASP A 36 24.88 -27.42 -5.21
C ASP A 36 23.90 -26.26 -5.10
N ALA A 37 23.61 -25.82 -3.87
CA ALA A 37 22.76 -24.67 -3.59
C ALA A 37 23.25 -23.38 -4.26
N ILE A 38 24.57 -23.13 -4.28
CA ILE A 38 25.16 -21.96 -4.94
C ILE A 38 24.97 -22.06 -6.46
N VAL A 39 25.19 -23.23 -7.07
CA VAL A 39 25.03 -23.41 -8.51
C VAL A 39 23.57 -23.21 -8.92
N THR A 40 22.64 -23.84 -8.21
CA THR A 40 21.19 -23.68 -8.44
C THR A 40 20.78 -22.21 -8.29
N ASN A 41 21.25 -21.51 -7.25
CA ASN A 41 20.96 -20.09 -7.08
C ASN A 41 21.52 -19.24 -8.25
N ARG A 42 22.73 -19.54 -8.71
CA ARG A 42 23.34 -18.82 -9.84
C ARG A 42 22.62 -19.07 -11.16
N GLU A 43 22.08 -20.26 -11.33
CA GLU A 43 21.24 -20.63 -12.48
C GLU A 43 19.92 -19.86 -12.43
N MET A 44 19.24 -19.87 -11.27
CA MET A 44 18.02 -19.09 -11.05
C MET A 44 18.22 -17.58 -11.29
N LEU A 45 19.36 -17.02 -10.91
CA LEU A 45 19.66 -15.60 -11.13
C LEU A 45 20.04 -15.26 -12.58
N ARG A 46 20.45 -16.25 -13.39
CA ARG A 46 20.71 -16.05 -14.83
C ARG A 46 19.42 -16.08 -15.63
N GLU A 47 18.51 -16.97 -15.27
CA GLU A 47 17.24 -17.20 -15.97
C GLU A 47 16.06 -17.01 -15.01
N PRO A 48 15.88 -15.81 -14.43
CA PRO A 48 14.88 -15.57 -13.39
C PRO A 48 13.46 -15.91 -13.84
N GLN A 49 13.14 -15.65 -15.12
CA GLN A 49 11.82 -15.90 -15.71
C GLN A 49 11.44 -17.39 -15.71
N GLU A 50 12.41 -18.27 -15.95
CA GLU A 50 12.18 -19.72 -16.02
C GLU A 50 11.96 -20.33 -14.62
N HIS A 51 12.42 -19.63 -13.59
CA HIS A 51 12.30 -20.03 -12.19
C HIS A 51 11.25 -19.23 -11.42
N GLY A 52 10.37 -18.50 -12.11
CA GLY A 52 9.29 -17.73 -11.50
C GLY A 52 9.75 -16.55 -10.64
N LEU A 53 10.98 -16.08 -10.86
CA LEU A 53 11.52 -14.88 -10.23
C LEU A 53 11.21 -13.66 -11.10
N ALA A 54 10.84 -12.57 -10.45
CA ALA A 54 10.63 -11.30 -11.15
C ALA A 54 11.96 -10.75 -11.67
N THR A 55 11.94 -10.25 -12.89
CA THR A 55 13.04 -9.53 -13.51
C THR A 55 13.11 -8.09 -13.01
N GLN A 56 14.28 -7.47 -13.14
CA GLN A 56 14.45 -6.05 -12.79
C GLN A 56 13.52 -5.13 -13.61
N GLU A 57 13.25 -5.48 -14.86
CA GLU A 57 12.34 -4.75 -15.75
C GLU A 57 10.89 -4.82 -15.22
N GLU A 58 10.42 -6.02 -14.87
CA GLU A 58 9.09 -6.21 -14.27
C GLU A 58 8.95 -5.49 -12.94
N ILE A 59 9.97 -5.51 -12.09
CA ILE A 59 9.98 -4.78 -10.81
C ILE A 59 9.88 -3.27 -11.08
N THR A 60 10.59 -2.76 -12.08
CA THR A 60 10.55 -1.34 -12.44
C THR A 60 9.19 -0.93 -12.98
N HIS A 61 8.63 -1.72 -13.91
CA HIS A 61 7.30 -1.47 -14.45
C HIS A 61 6.21 -1.57 -13.38
N LEU A 62 6.31 -2.53 -12.46
CA LEU A 62 5.39 -2.64 -11.33
C LEU A 62 5.51 -1.44 -10.40
N SER A 63 6.72 -0.96 -10.12
CA SER A 63 6.94 0.24 -9.31
C SER A 63 6.30 1.47 -9.95
N GLU A 64 6.49 1.68 -11.25
CA GLU A 64 5.87 2.78 -12.00
C GLU A 64 4.34 2.66 -12.02
N ALA A 65 3.80 1.45 -12.21
CA ALA A 65 2.36 1.22 -12.16
C ALA A 65 1.77 1.49 -10.77
N ILE A 66 2.48 1.14 -9.69
CA ILE A 66 2.08 1.43 -8.31
C ILE A 66 2.10 2.94 -8.05
N GLU A 67 3.14 3.64 -8.52
CA GLU A 67 3.24 5.09 -8.37
C GLU A 67 2.10 5.80 -9.11
N GLY A 68 1.85 5.44 -10.37
CA GLY A 68 0.74 5.99 -11.15
C GLY A 68 -0.63 5.66 -10.55
N LEU A 69 -0.80 4.46 -9.98
CA LEU A 69 -2.02 4.09 -9.26
C LEU A 69 -2.20 4.93 -7.98
N SER A 70 -1.12 5.16 -7.24
CA SER A 70 -1.12 5.98 -6.03
C SER A 70 -1.52 7.42 -6.32
N GLU A 71 -0.95 8.03 -7.37
CA GLU A 71 -1.31 9.38 -7.83
C GLU A 71 -2.79 9.46 -8.24
N LYS A 72 -3.27 8.45 -8.98
CA LYS A 72 -4.68 8.38 -9.38
C LYS A 72 -5.62 8.20 -8.19
N ALA A 73 -5.25 7.38 -7.21
CA ALA A 73 -6.01 7.18 -5.99
C ALA A 73 -6.09 8.47 -5.15
N GLN A 74 -4.99 9.20 -5.05
CA GLN A 74 -4.95 10.49 -4.37
C GLN A 74 -5.84 11.53 -5.06
N THR A 75 -5.75 11.62 -6.40
CA THR A 75 -6.59 12.51 -7.21
C THR A 75 -8.08 12.18 -7.05
N ALA A 76 -8.44 10.89 -7.10
CA ALA A 76 -9.81 10.45 -6.91
C ALA A 76 -10.33 10.78 -5.50
N THR A 77 -9.49 10.65 -4.47
CA THR A 77 -9.83 11.02 -3.09
C THR A 77 -10.13 12.51 -2.98
N THR A 78 -9.25 13.37 -3.51
CA THR A 78 -9.47 14.82 -3.51
C THR A 78 -10.73 15.21 -4.29
N GLN A 79 -11.00 14.58 -5.43
CA GLN A 79 -12.22 14.83 -6.19
C GLN A 79 -13.48 14.42 -5.43
N SER A 80 -13.42 13.29 -4.72
CA SER A 80 -14.52 12.83 -3.86
C SER A 80 -14.79 13.82 -2.73
N GLU A 81 -13.75 14.30 -2.05
CA GLU A 81 -13.88 15.31 -0.99
C GLU A 81 -14.50 16.61 -1.51
N GLN A 82 -14.06 17.09 -2.67
CA GLN A 82 -14.62 18.29 -3.30
C GLN A 82 -16.09 18.11 -3.70
N THR A 83 -16.43 16.93 -4.23
CA THR A 83 -17.81 16.61 -4.62
C THR A 83 -18.70 16.55 -3.38
N GLN A 84 -18.23 15.91 -2.31
CA GLN A 84 -18.94 15.84 -1.04
C GLN A 84 -19.19 17.22 -0.45
N ALA A 85 -18.17 18.09 -0.43
CA ALA A 85 -18.34 19.47 0.03
C ALA A 85 -19.38 20.25 -0.80
N SER A 86 -19.43 20.02 -2.11
CA SER A 86 -20.41 20.63 -3.01
C SER A 86 -21.84 20.11 -2.75
N VAL A 87 -21.97 18.81 -2.45
CA VAL A 87 -23.27 18.22 -2.06
C VAL A 87 -23.74 18.79 -0.73
N ASP A 88 -22.86 18.92 0.26
CA ASP A 88 -23.19 19.49 1.57
C ASP A 88 -23.66 20.95 1.43
N GLU A 89 -23.00 21.74 0.58
CA GLU A 89 -23.42 23.11 0.27
C GLU A 89 -24.80 23.15 -0.40
N LEU A 90 -25.03 22.31 -1.42
CA LEU A 90 -26.31 22.23 -2.10
C LEU A 90 -27.43 21.81 -1.14
N GLN A 91 -27.17 20.84 -0.27
CA GLN A 91 -28.12 20.42 0.75
C GLN A 91 -28.46 21.58 1.70
N ALA A 92 -27.47 22.34 2.16
CA ALA A 92 -27.70 23.50 3.02
C ALA A 92 -28.52 24.59 2.32
N VAL A 93 -28.33 24.80 1.01
CA VAL A 93 -29.13 25.73 0.20
C VAL A 93 -30.57 25.24 0.09
N VAL A 94 -30.78 23.95 -0.23
CA VAL A 94 -32.13 23.36 -0.34
C VAL A 94 -32.88 23.46 0.99
N GLU A 95 -32.24 23.15 2.12
CA GLU A 95 -32.86 23.27 3.44
C GLU A 95 -33.23 24.71 3.79
N ARG A 96 -32.45 25.69 3.35
CA ARG A 96 -32.76 27.11 3.53
C ARG A 96 -33.94 27.53 2.66
N GLN A 97 -33.95 27.10 1.40
CA GLN A 97 -35.05 27.40 0.47
C GLN A 97 -36.36 26.76 0.93
N ARG A 98 -36.33 25.52 1.43
CA ARG A 98 -37.50 24.85 2.00
C ARG A 98 -38.11 25.66 3.14
N ARG A 99 -37.28 26.13 4.09
CA ARG A 99 -37.75 27.00 5.19
C ARG A 99 -38.37 28.31 4.70
N GLN A 100 -37.76 28.94 3.69
CA GLN A 100 -38.32 30.16 3.09
C GLN A 100 -39.66 29.91 2.41
N ILE A 101 -39.82 28.78 1.73
CA ILE A 101 -41.10 28.39 1.12
C ILE A 101 -42.16 28.16 2.20
N GLU A 102 -41.85 27.41 3.27
CA GLU A 102 -42.77 27.18 4.38
C GLU A 102 -43.23 28.51 5.03
N GLU A 103 -42.31 29.47 5.21
CA GLU A 103 -42.62 30.80 5.72
C GLU A 103 -43.53 31.60 4.76
N LEU A 104 -43.21 31.58 3.45
CA LEU A 104 -44.02 32.24 2.42
C LEU A 104 -45.42 31.64 2.33
N GLN A 105 -45.53 30.31 2.38
CA GLN A 105 -46.81 29.60 2.37
C GLN A 105 -47.66 29.98 3.58
N SER A 106 -47.05 30.06 4.77
CA SER A 106 -47.73 30.50 5.99
C SER A 106 -48.25 31.93 5.87
N MET A 107 -47.43 32.86 5.35
CA MET A 107 -47.85 34.26 5.15
C MET A 107 -48.98 34.39 4.14
N VAL A 108 -48.92 33.66 3.04
CA VAL A 108 -49.96 33.67 2.01
C VAL A 108 -51.25 33.03 2.53
N SER A 109 -51.16 31.93 3.28
CA SER A 109 -52.34 31.32 3.93
C SER A 109 -53.00 32.27 4.92
N SER A 110 -52.20 33.00 5.71
CA SER A 110 -52.71 34.03 6.63
C SER A 110 -53.40 35.17 5.89
N LEU A 111 -52.81 35.63 4.77
CA LEU A 111 -53.42 36.66 3.93
C LEU A 111 -54.71 36.17 3.27
N ALA A 112 -54.74 34.91 2.82
CA ALA A 112 -55.91 34.30 2.20
C ALA A 112 -57.07 34.20 3.20
N ASP A 113 -56.79 33.79 4.45
CA ASP A 113 -57.77 33.75 5.55
C ASP A 113 -58.34 35.15 5.85
N ILE A 114 -57.50 36.18 5.90
CA ILE A 114 -57.93 37.58 6.08
C ILE A 114 -58.84 38.05 4.93
N LEU A 115 -58.54 37.63 3.70
CA LEU A 115 -59.28 38.01 2.50
C LEU A 115 -60.52 37.12 2.25
N GLY A 116 -60.74 36.08 3.06
CA GLY A 116 -61.83 35.11 2.87
C GLY A 116 -61.68 34.29 1.60
N THR A 117 -60.45 34.12 1.11
CA THR A 117 -60.10 33.32 -0.07
C THR A 117 -59.31 32.08 0.36
N GLU A 118 -59.37 31.00 -0.41
CA GLU A 118 -58.63 29.77 -0.11
C GLU A 118 -57.30 29.72 -0.90
N ALA A 119 -56.23 29.27 -0.26
CA ALA A 119 -54.92 29.07 -0.88
C ALA A 119 -54.58 27.56 -0.84
N GLU A 120 -54.51 26.94 -2.02
CA GLU A 120 -54.11 25.53 -2.18
C GLU A 120 -52.62 25.44 -2.57
N TRP A 121 -51.90 24.51 -1.95
CA TRP A 121 -50.49 24.25 -2.21
C TRP A 121 -50.29 22.81 -2.66
N GLU A 122 -49.65 22.62 -3.82
CA GLU A 122 -49.22 21.31 -4.30
C GLU A 122 -47.75 21.10 -3.93
N THR A 123 -47.44 20.03 -3.21
CA THR A 123 -46.08 19.69 -2.82
C THR A 123 -45.55 18.53 -3.66
N PHE A 124 -44.24 18.48 -3.86
CA PHE A 124 -43.60 17.44 -4.65
C PHE A 124 -43.60 16.05 -3.96
N ASP A 125 -44.02 15.97 -2.69
CA ASP A 125 -44.15 14.71 -1.94
C ASP A 125 -45.52 14.02 -2.17
N ASP A 126 -46.46 14.65 -2.87
CA ASP A 126 -47.82 14.12 -3.13
C ASP A 126 -47.94 13.28 -4.43
N ALA A 127 -46.82 12.90 -5.06
CA ALA A 127 -46.76 12.14 -6.32
C ALA A 127 -46.17 10.72 -6.19
#